data_AF-A0A8J3P9S8-F1
#
_entry.id   AF-A0A8J3P9S8-F1
#
_cell.length_a   1.000
_cell.length_b   1.000
_cell.length_c   1.000
_cell.angle_alpha   90.00
_cell.angle_beta   90.00
_cell.angle_gamma   90.00
#
_symmetry.space_group_name_H-M   'P 1'
#
loop_
_entity.id
_entity.type
_entity.pdbx_description
1 polymer ?
#
loop_
_entity_poly.entity_id
_entity_poly.type
_entity_poly.pdbx_seq_one_letter_code
_entity_poly.pdbx_strand_id
1 'polypeptide(L)'
;MQPHRRAAWHAYLAVATQLLPALRRAALDDVALSEQFAALSEHLAAGRRWWGVDGERMSAIAARADAMHHCGDHTGAAVLLRALAVRLFAISSSIPTASCDGRDSQ
;
A
#
# COMPACT_ATOMS: atom_id res chain seq x y z
N MET A 1 18.48 -7.77 -6.64
CA MET A 1 17.54 -6.95 -5.82
C MET A 1 17.22 -7.72 -4.54
N GLN A 2 17.34 -7.10 -3.35
CA GLN A 2 17.03 -7.75 -2.07
C GLN A 2 15.55 -8.19 -2.03
N PRO A 3 15.21 -9.35 -1.41
CA PRO A 3 13.87 -9.94 -1.48
C PRO A 3 12.78 -9.00 -0.95
N HIS A 4 13.05 -8.28 0.14
CA HIS A 4 12.11 -7.31 0.71
C HIS A 4 11.86 -6.10 -0.21
N ARG A 5 12.86 -5.66 -0.98
CA ARG A 5 12.70 -4.58 -1.95
C ARG A 5 11.90 -5.04 -3.16
N ARG A 6 12.15 -6.28 -3.63
CA ARG A 6 11.37 -6.89 -4.72
C ARG A 6 9.91 -7.05 -4.32
N ALA A 7 9.64 -7.50 -3.10
CA ALA A 7 8.30 -7.59 -2.56
C ALA A 7 7.62 -6.21 -2.53
N ALA A 8 8.34 -5.15 -2.13
CA ALA A 8 7.80 -3.79 -2.08
C ALA A 8 7.50 -3.26 -3.50
N TRP A 9 8.37 -3.55 -4.47
CA TRP A 9 8.15 -3.20 -5.87
C TRP A 9 6.93 -3.90 -6.46
N HIS A 10 6.74 -5.19 -6.18
CA HIS A 10 5.55 -5.92 -6.64
C HIS A 10 4.26 -5.35 -6.04
N ALA A 11 4.25 -5.05 -4.73
CA ALA A 11 3.11 -4.42 -4.09
C ALA A 11 2.85 -3.00 -4.65
N TYR A 12 3.91 -2.23 -4.91
CA TYR A 12 3.80 -0.92 -5.56
C TYR A 12 3.12 -1.05 -6.93
N LEU A 13 3.55 -2.01 -7.75
CA LEU A 13 2.94 -2.25 -9.07
C LEU A 13 1.47 -2.67 -8.96
N ALA A 14 1.12 -3.52 -8.00
CA ALA A 14 -0.28 -3.91 -7.77
C ALA A 14 -1.15 -2.67 -7.46
N VAL A 15 -0.67 -1.79 -6.58
CA VAL A 15 -1.40 -0.56 -6.24
C VAL A 15 -1.48 0.42 -7.42
N ALA A 16 -0.34 0.69 -8.06
CA ALA A 16 -0.22 1.74 -9.08
C ALA A 16 -0.87 1.37 -10.41
N THR A 17 -0.83 0.09 -10.79
CA THR A 17 -1.28 -0.37 -12.13
C THR A 17 -2.63 -1.09 -12.10
N GLN A 18 -3.07 -1.59 -10.94
CA GLN A 18 -4.34 -2.31 -10.80
C GLN A 18 -5.34 -1.52 -9.97
N LEU A 19 -5.11 -1.38 -8.66
CA LEU A 19 -6.09 -0.81 -7.72
C LEU A 19 -6.42 0.66 -7.99
N LEU A 20 -5.42 1.54 -8.17
CA LEU A 20 -5.67 2.96 -8.42
C LEU A 20 -6.43 3.21 -9.74
N PRO A 21 -6.04 2.60 -10.88
CA PRO A 21 -6.82 2.68 -12.10
C PRO A 21 -8.23 2.08 -11.95
N ALA A 22 -8.37 0.97 -11.23
CA ALA A 22 -9.65 0.30 -11.04
C ALA A 22 -10.64 1.16 -10.25
N LEU A 23 -10.20 1.78 -9.15
CA LEU A 23 -11.01 2.75 -8.38
C LEU A 23 -11.42 3.95 -9.23
N ARG A 24 -10.51 4.48 -10.07
CA ARG A 24 -10.80 5.66 -10.91
C ARG A 24 -11.82 5.36 -12.01
N ARG A 25 -11.87 4.12 -12.50
CA ARG A 25 -12.81 3.76 -13.57
C ARG A 25 -14.26 3.67 -13.09
N ALA A 26 -14.51 3.66 -11.77
CA ALA A 26 -15.85 3.71 -11.16
C ALA A 26 -16.89 2.75 -11.79
N ALA A 27 -16.43 1.68 -12.44
CA ALA A 27 -17.23 0.83 -13.32
C ALA A 27 -16.83 -0.65 -13.21
N LEU A 28 -16.26 -1.06 -12.08
CA LEU A 28 -15.85 -2.44 -11.88
C LEU A 28 -16.63 -3.08 -10.75
N ASP A 29 -17.00 -4.32 -11.03
CA ASP A 29 -17.57 -5.31 -10.12
C ASP A 29 -16.86 -5.25 -8.75
N ASP A 30 -17.60 -4.92 -7.69
CA ASP A 30 -17.09 -4.83 -6.31
C ASP A 30 -16.35 -6.11 -5.92
N VAL A 31 -16.73 -7.26 -6.49
CA VAL A 31 -16.07 -8.56 -6.26
C VAL A 31 -14.61 -8.51 -6.73
N ALA A 32 -14.35 -8.02 -7.95
CA ALA A 32 -13.01 -7.97 -8.52
C ALA A 32 -12.09 -6.99 -7.78
N LEU A 33 -12.65 -5.90 -7.23
CA LEU A 33 -11.88 -4.95 -6.43
C LEU A 33 -11.56 -5.52 -5.04
N SER A 34 -12.53 -6.20 -4.42
CA SER A 34 -12.37 -6.88 -3.13
C SER A 34 -11.27 -7.96 -3.20
N GLU A 35 -11.23 -8.75 -4.28
CA GLU A 35 -10.17 -9.73 -4.51
C GLU A 35 -8.78 -9.07 -4.63
N GLN A 36 -8.68 -7.91 -5.28
CA GLN A 36 -7.42 -7.16 -5.38
C GLN A 36 -6.97 -6.61 -4.01
N PHE A 37 -7.90 -6.15 -3.19
CA PHE A 37 -7.60 -5.73 -1.81
C PHE A 37 -7.16 -6.90 -0.92
N ALA A 38 -7.79 -8.07 -1.07
CA ALA A 38 -7.40 -9.29 -0.36
C ALA A 38 -5.98 -9.72 -0.77
N ALA A 39 -5.69 -9.78 -2.07
CA ALA A 39 -4.36 -10.14 -2.58
C ALA A 39 -3.28 -9.15 -2.12
N LEU A 40 -3.57 -7.84 -2.11
CA LEU A 40 -2.67 -6.83 -1.57
C LEU A 40 -2.40 -7.07 -0.08
N SER A 41 -3.44 -7.35 0.70
CA SER A 41 -3.33 -7.57 2.15
C SER A 41 -2.49 -8.79 2.48
N GLU A 42 -2.68 -9.90 1.75
CA GLU A 42 -1.84 -11.11 1.87
C GLU A 42 -0.37 -10.80 1.54
N HIS A 43 -0.14 -10.07 0.45
CA HIS A 43 1.22 -9.70 0.05
C HIS A 43 1.91 -8.81 1.08
N LEU A 44 1.19 -7.86 1.67
CA LEU A 44 1.69 -7.01 2.75
C LEU A 44 1.95 -7.82 4.03
N ALA A 45 1.07 -8.75 4.38
CA ALA A 45 1.25 -9.64 5.52
C ALA A 45 2.49 -10.53 5.37
N ALA A 46 2.72 -11.10 4.18
CA ALA A 46 3.93 -11.87 3.88
C ALA A 46 5.21 -11.01 3.99
N GLY A 47 5.10 -9.72 3.67
CA GLY A 47 6.17 -8.73 3.78
C GLY A 47 6.43 -8.19 5.19
N ARG A 48 5.49 -8.34 6.15
CA ARG A 48 5.60 -7.76 7.51
C ARG A 48 6.91 -8.13 8.20
N ARG A 49 7.36 -9.40 8.07
CA ARG A 49 8.61 -9.86 8.69
C ARG A 49 9.86 -9.11 8.22
N TRP A 50 9.80 -8.49 7.03
CA TRP A 50 10.93 -7.78 6.45
C TRP A 50 10.87 -6.27 6.66
N TRP A 51 9.67 -5.71 6.82
CA TRP A 51 9.47 -4.27 6.95
C TRP A 51 9.18 -3.82 8.39
N GLY A 52 8.96 -4.76 9.32
CA GLY A 52 8.72 -4.45 10.72
C GLY A 52 7.49 -3.54 10.89
N VAL A 53 7.66 -2.44 11.62
CA VAL A 53 6.61 -1.43 11.88
C VAL A 53 6.02 -0.85 10.59
N ASP A 54 6.83 -0.71 9.54
CA ASP A 54 6.34 -0.24 8.24
C ASP A 54 5.36 -1.24 7.61
N GLY A 55 5.60 -2.54 7.79
CA GLY A 55 4.68 -3.58 7.33
C GLY A 55 3.30 -3.45 7.98
N GLU A 56 3.25 -3.17 9.29
CA GLU A 56 1.98 -3.00 10.01
C GLU A 56 1.23 -1.76 9.54
N ARG A 57 1.93 -0.62 9.41
CA ARG A 57 1.35 0.61 8.88
C ARG A 57 0.79 0.40 7.48
N MET A 58 1.54 -0.26 6.60
CA MET A 58 1.08 -0.53 5.23
C MET A 58 -0.16 -1.41 5.21
N SER A 59 -0.22 -2.48 6.02
CA SER A 59 -1.42 -3.31 6.16
C SER A 59 -2.62 -2.53 6.69
N ALA A 60 -2.42 -1.65 7.68
CA ALA A 60 -3.50 -0.81 8.21
C ALA A 60 -4.03 0.19 7.17
N ILE A 61 -3.14 0.78 6.35
CA ILE A 61 -3.53 1.68 5.25
C ILE A 61 -4.34 0.92 4.21
N ALA A 62 -3.91 -0.28 3.81
CA ALA A 62 -4.63 -1.11 2.84
C ALA A 62 -6.03 -1.50 3.34
N ALA A 63 -6.14 -1.96 4.59
CA ALA A 63 -7.43 -2.31 5.20
C ALA A 63 -8.37 -1.09 5.33
N ARG A 64 -7.82 0.09 5.64
CA ARG A 64 -8.63 1.32 5.73
C ARG A 64 -9.11 1.78 4.34
N ALA A 65 -8.28 1.63 3.31
CA ALA A 65 -8.66 1.94 1.94
C ALA A 65 -9.78 1.02 1.42
N ASP A 66 -9.70 -0.27 1.75
CA ASP A 66 -10.74 -1.26 1.46
C ASP A 66 -12.07 -0.91 2.15
N ALA A 67 -12.03 -0.62 3.45
CA ALA A 67 -13.23 -0.18 4.19
C ALA A 67 -13.85 1.11 3.61
N MET A 68 -13.03 2.08 3.21
CA MET A 68 -13.52 3.31 2.57
C MET A 68 -14.18 3.02 1.23
N HIS A 69 -13.60 2.12 0.43
CA HIS A 69 -14.19 1.68 -0.83
C HIS A 69 -15.57 1.05 -0.62
N HIS A 70 -15.72 0.14 0.34
CA HIS A 70 -17.01 -0.49 0.67
C HIS A 70 -18.05 0.51 1.20
N CYS A 71 -17.62 1.65 1.76
CA CYS A 71 -18.51 2.75 2.13
C CYS A 71 -18.83 3.72 0.98
N GLY A 72 -18.34 3.46 -0.24
CA GLY A 72 -18.50 4.33 -1.41
C GLY A 72 -17.54 5.53 -1.44
N ASP A 73 -16.62 5.66 -0.48
CA ASP A 73 -15.60 6.71 -0.47
C ASP A 73 -14.37 6.30 -1.32
N HIS A 74 -14.57 6.27 -2.63
CA HIS A 74 -13.51 5.95 -3.58
C HIS A 74 -12.38 6.98 -3.59
N THR A 75 -12.68 8.24 -3.24
CA THR A 75 -11.68 9.32 -3.19
C THR A 75 -10.74 9.12 -2.01
N GLY A 76 -11.30 8.88 -0.81
CA GLY A 76 -10.53 8.55 0.39
C GLY A 76 -9.70 7.28 0.20
N ALA A 77 -10.30 6.22 -0.37
CA ALA A 77 -9.59 5.00 -0.70
C ALA A 77 -8.40 5.25 -1.64
N ALA A 78 -8.59 6.04 -2.71
CA ALA A 78 -7.52 6.37 -3.64
C ALA A 78 -6.40 7.22 -3.01
N VAL A 79 -6.71 8.11 -2.08
CA VAL A 79 -5.70 8.90 -1.33
C VAL A 79 -4.82 7.98 -0.48
N LEU A 80 -5.43 7.05 0.26
CA LEU A 80 -4.72 6.08 1.08
C LEU A 80 -3.84 5.15 0.23
N LEU A 81 -4.34 4.66 -0.90
CA LEU A 81 -3.58 3.83 -1.81
C LEU A 81 -2.40 4.59 -2.45
N ARG A 82 -2.55 5.88 -2.78
CA ARG A 82 -1.42 6.70 -3.22
C ARG A 82 -0.34 6.83 -2.15
N ALA A 83 -0.74 7.07 -0.89
CA ALA A 83 0.20 7.14 0.22
C ALA A 83 0.95 5.80 0.41
N LEU A 84 0.24 4.68 0.30
CA LEU A 84 0.82 3.34 0.33
C LEU A 84 1.81 3.12 -0.83
N ALA A 85 1.43 3.49 -2.05
CA ALA A 85 2.28 3.36 -3.24
C ALA A 85 3.59 4.15 -3.08
N VAL A 86 3.54 5.39 -2.57
CA VAL A 86 4.73 6.20 -2.30
C VAL A 86 5.65 5.49 -1.30
N ARG A 87 5.11 4.93 -0.21
CA ARG A 87 5.89 4.21 0.79
C ARG A 87 6.56 2.96 0.20
N LEU A 88 5.80 2.15 -0.54
CA LEU A 88 6.29 0.94 -1.21
C LEU A 88 7.38 1.26 -2.23
N PHE A 89 7.19 2.32 -3.02
CA PHE A 89 8.19 2.80 -3.96
C PHE A 89 9.49 3.19 -3.24
N ALA A 90 9.40 3.93 -2.14
CA ALA A 90 10.58 4.33 -1.37
C ALA A 90 11.36 3.12 -0.81
N ILE A 91 10.65 2.13 -0.24
CA ILE A 91 11.26 0.86 0.21
C ILE A 91 11.93 0.12 -0.95
N SER A 92 11.30 0.11 -2.13
CA SER A 92 11.82 -0.59 -3.30
C SER A 92 13.07 0.08 -3.91
N SER A 93 13.13 1.41 -3.87
CA SER A 93 14.13 2.24 -4.57
C SER A 93 15.38 2.55 -3.73
N SER A 94 15.46 2.07 -2.48
CA SER A 94 16.53 2.39 -1.53
C SER A 94 16.59 3.86 -1.13
N ILE A 95 15.60 4.67 -1.49
CA ILE A 95 15.51 6.05 -1.03
C ILE A 95 15.18 5.97 0.47
N PRO A 96 16.09 6.38 1.38
CA PRO A 96 15.73 6.47 2.78
C PRO A 96 14.58 7.45 2.85
N THR A 97 13.39 6.97 3.19
CA THR A 97 12.33 7.88 3.62
C THR A 97 12.90 8.55 4.85
N ALA A 98 13.18 9.84 4.77
CA ALA A 98 13.62 10.62 5.92
C ALA A 98 12.61 10.34 7.03
N SER A 99 13.02 9.51 7.99
CA SER A 99 12.37 9.48 9.28
C SER A 99 12.75 10.82 9.86
N CYS A 100 11.86 11.79 9.81
CA CYS A 100 11.90 12.92 10.73
C CYS A 100 11.61 12.35 12.14
N ASP A 101 12.46 11.44 12.62
CA ASP A 101 12.59 11.17 14.04
C ASP A 101 13.47 12.32 14.53
N GLY A 102 12.80 13.39 14.95
CA GLY A 102 13.44 14.48 15.67
C GLY A 102 14.03 13.94 16.96
N ARG A 103 15.25 13.43 16.87
CA ARG A 103 16.16 13.33 18.01
C ARG A 103 17.36 14.23 17.74
N ASP A 104 17.04 15.52 17.74
CA ASP A 104 17.94 16.49 18.33
C ASP A 104 17.96 16.30 19.85
N SER A 105 19.15 16.48 20.42
CA SER A 105 19.43 16.67 21.85
C SER A 105 19.58 15.39 22.70
N GLN A 106 20.81 14.86 22.79
CA GLN A 106 21.71 15.10 23.94
C GLN A 106 23.11 14.55 23.67
#